data_AF-A0A4Q1R7U8-F1
#
_entry.id   AF-A0A4Q1R7U8-F1
#
_cell.length_a   1.000
_cell.length_b   1.000
_cell.length_c   1.000
_cell.angle_alpha   90.00
_cell.angle_beta   90.00
_cell.angle_gamma   90.00
#
_symmetry.space_group_name_H-M   'P 1'
#
loop_
_entity.id
_entity.type
_entity.pdbx_description
1 polymer ?
#
loop_
_entity_poly.entity_id
_entity_poly.type
_entity_poly.pdbx_seq_one_letter_code
_entity_poly.pdbx_strand_id
1 'polypeptide(L)'
;PCLRARFRKIVLVWADGGYTGRLVDWAKEKLQLTLQIVKRSDDMSGFVVLPRRWCVERTLGWLMRSRRLVRDFETLPASSEAFVYFSMAMLMSPRLARTASGTKHEQSRWAHAA
;
A
#
# COMPACT_ATOMS: atom_id res chain seq x y z
N PRO A 1 15.52 -3.97 12.56
CA PRO A 1 15.33 -2.92 13.60
C PRO A 1 15.05 -1.50 13.07
N CYS A 2 15.58 -1.12 11.89
CA CYS A 2 15.36 0.22 11.29
C CYS A 2 13.91 0.53 10.90
N LEU A 3 13.15 -0.48 10.44
CA LEU A 3 11.77 -0.30 9.98
C LEU A 3 10.85 0.22 11.10
N ARG A 4 10.87 -0.40 12.28
CA ARG A 4 10.05 0.00 13.43
C ARG A 4 10.42 1.40 13.93
N ALA A 5 11.71 1.73 13.95
CA ALA A 5 12.18 3.05 14.37
C ALA A 5 11.67 4.17 13.45
N ARG A 6 11.65 3.91 12.13
CA ARG A 6 11.24 4.88 11.10
C ARG A 6 9.72 4.93 10.87
N PHE A 7 9.01 3.82 11.05
CA PHE A 7 7.58 3.70 10.77
C PHE A 7 6.78 3.18 11.98
N ARG A 8 6.82 3.93 13.08
CA ARG A 8 6.18 3.55 14.36
C ARG A 8 4.65 3.42 14.30
N LYS A 9 4.00 4.01 13.30
CA LYS A 9 2.55 3.95 13.12
C LYS A 9 2.10 2.68 12.39
N ILE A 10 3.01 1.96 11.75
CA ILE A 10 2.70 0.67 11.15
C ILE A 10 2.70 -0.35 12.29
N VAL A 11 1.57 -1.03 12.46
CA VAL A 11 1.35 -2.03 13.53
C VAL A 11 0.88 -3.36 12.92
N LEU A 12 0.10 -3.31 11.84
CA LEU A 12 -0.43 -4.48 11.14
C LEU A 12 0.11 -4.54 9.71
N VAL A 13 0.57 -5.72 9.30
CA VAL A 13 1.00 -6.02 7.93
C VAL A 13 0.28 -7.27 7.46
N TRP A 14 -0.27 -7.25 6.25
CA TRP A 14 -0.82 -8.44 5.62
C TRP A 14 0.21 -9.08 4.70
N ALA A 15 0.30 -10.41 4.70
CA ALA A 15 1.13 -11.16 3.77
C ALA A 15 0.35 -12.38 3.24
N ASP A 16 0.75 -12.90 2.08
CA ASP A 16 0.14 -14.12 1.53
C ASP A 16 0.64 -15.40 2.23
N GLY A 17 0.05 -16.54 1.86
CA GLY A 17 0.36 -17.85 2.44
C GLY A 17 1.82 -18.31 2.32
N GLY A 18 2.62 -17.72 1.43
CA GLY A 18 4.04 -18.03 1.28
C GLY A 18 4.92 -17.50 2.43
N TYR A 19 4.39 -16.57 3.22
CA TYR A 19 5.14 -15.88 4.29
C TYR A 19 4.84 -16.44 5.70
N THR A 20 4.41 -17.69 5.78
CA THR A 20 4.07 -18.38 7.04
C THR A 20 5.31 -18.80 7.85
N GLY A 21 5.09 -19.22 9.10
CA GLY A 21 6.14 -19.77 9.96
C GLY A 21 7.05 -18.70 10.58
N ARG A 22 8.36 -18.95 10.57
CA ARG A 22 9.37 -18.19 11.31
C ARG A 22 9.33 -16.67 11.11
N LEU A 23 8.86 -16.22 9.95
CA LEU A 23 8.74 -14.79 9.66
C LEU A 23 7.70 -14.09 10.54
N VAL A 24 6.61 -14.76 10.89
CA VAL A 24 5.54 -14.22 11.75
C VAL A 24 6.11 -13.95 13.14
N ASP A 25 6.80 -14.93 13.72
CA ASP A 25 7.42 -14.82 15.04
C ASP A 25 8.51 -13.75 15.05
N TRP A 26 9.37 -13.75 14.02
CA TRP A 26 10.42 -12.75 13.87
C TRP A 26 9.86 -11.33 13.75
N ALA A 27 8.77 -11.13 12.99
CA ALA A 27 8.13 -9.81 12.86
C ALA A 27 7.57 -9.32 14.20
N LYS A 28 6.98 -10.22 14.99
CA LYS A 28 6.49 -9.91 16.34
C LYS A 28 7.64 -9.54 17.28
N GLU A 29 8.68 -10.38 17.34
CA GLU A 29 9.78 -10.21 18.29
C GLU A 29 10.72 -9.05 17.95
N LYS A 30 11.07 -8.89 16.67
CA LYS A 30 12.13 -7.95 16.25
C LYS A 30 11.59 -6.63 15.73
N LEU A 31 10.36 -6.62 15.21
CA LEU A 31 9.74 -5.43 14.65
C LEU A 31 8.53 -4.93 15.45
N GLN A 32 8.02 -5.71 16.41
CA GLN A 32 6.79 -5.40 17.14
C GLN A 32 5.61 -5.14 16.19
N LEU A 33 5.53 -5.93 15.12
CA LEU A 33 4.47 -5.86 14.12
C LEU A 33 3.62 -7.13 14.17
N THR A 34 2.32 -6.98 13.98
CA THR A 34 1.42 -8.10 13.71
C THR A 34 1.47 -8.42 12.22
N LEU A 35 2.00 -9.59 11.86
CA LEU A 35 1.96 -10.12 10.50
C LEU A 35 0.74 -11.05 10.35
N GLN A 36 -0.30 -10.58 9.67
CA GLN A 36 -1.50 -11.35 9.40
C GLN A 36 -1.40 -12.04 8.04
N ILE A 37 -1.37 -13.37 8.06
CA ILE A 37 -1.35 -14.17 6.85
C ILE A 37 -2.76 -14.26 6.26
N VAL A 38 -2.90 -13.83 5.01
CA VAL A 38 -4.11 -13.96 4.20
C VAL A 38 -3.91 -15.15 3.27
N LYS A 39 -4.36 -16.34 3.72
CA LYS A 39 -4.34 -17.57 2.94
C LYS A 39 -5.73 -17.88 2.40
N ARG A 40 -5.79 -18.53 1.22
CA ARG A 40 -7.01 -19.19 0.75
C ARG A 40 -7.36 -20.34 1.70
N SER A 41 -8.64 -20.60 1.93
CA SER A 41 -9.04 -21.86 2.54
C SER A 41 -8.73 -23.01 1.57
N ASP A 42 -8.16 -24.11 2.10
CA ASP A 42 -7.81 -25.28 1.31
C ASP A 42 -9.08 -26.02 0.83
N ASP A 43 -10.22 -25.81 1.49
CA ASP A 43 -11.53 -26.42 1.18
C ASP A 43 -12.27 -25.76 0.00
N MET A 44 -11.78 -24.63 -0.52
CA MET A 44 -12.44 -23.94 -1.63
C MET A 44 -11.87 -24.37 -2.99
N SER A 45 -12.76 -24.76 -3.90
CA SER A 45 -12.44 -25.05 -5.29
C SER A 45 -12.59 -23.81 -6.19
N GLY A 46 -11.80 -23.73 -7.26
CA GLY A 46 -11.84 -22.62 -8.21
C GLY A 46 -11.10 -21.35 -7.77
N PHE A 47 -11.36 -20.25 -8.47
CA PHE A 47 -10.78 -18.94 -8.18
C PHE A 47 -11.58 -18.24 -7.07
N VAL A 48 -10.88 -17.88 -5.99
CA VAL A 48 -11.46 -17.17 -4.85
C VAL A 48 -10.72 -15.86 -4.65
N VAL A 49 -11.47 -14.76 -4.61
CA VAL A 49 -10.91 -13.44 -4.31
C VAL A 49 -10.46 -13.39 -2.85
N LEU A 50 -9.15 -13.20 -2.65
CA LEU A 50 -8.60 -13.00 -1.31
C LEU A 50 -8.87 -11.57 -0.81
N PRO A 51 -9.32 -11.40 0.44
CA PRO A 51 -9.53 -10.08 1.01
C PRO A 51 -8.21 -9.29 1.04
N ARG A 52 -8.28 -7.98 0.82
CA ARG A 52 -7.14 -7.03 0.81
C ARG A 52 -6.09 -7.20 -0.30
N ARG A 53 -6.04 -8.32 -1.02
CA ARG A 53 -5.08 -8.55 -2.13
C ARG A 53 -5.15 -7.46 -3.21
N TRP A 54 -6.37 -7.03 -3.53
CA TRP A 54 -6.65 -5.96 -4.49
C TRP A 54 -5.98 -4.62 -4.15
N CYS A 55 -5.61 -4.37 -2.88
CA CYS A 55 -4.88 -3.15 -2.49
C CYS A 55 -3.46 -3.13 -3.05
N VAL A 56 -2.77 -4.28 -2.99
CA VAL A 56 -1.41 -4.43 -3.51
C VAL A 56 -1.44 -4.39 -5.03
N GLU A 57 -2.32 -5.19 -5.64
CA GLU A 57 -2.47 -5.26 -7.10
C GLU A 57 -2.83 -3.90 -7.71
N ARG A 58 -3.70 -3.12 -7.05
CA ARG A 58 -4.02 -1.76 -7.47
C ARG A 58 -2.83 -0.81 -7.39
N THR A 59 -2.01 -0.93 -6.35
CA THR A 59 -0.78 -0.12 -6.23
C THR A 59 0.19 -0.47 -7.35
N LEU A 60 0.40 -1.76 -7.62
CA LEU A 60 1.20 -2.22 -8.76
C LEU A 60 0.62 -1.72 -10.10
N GLY A 61 -0.69 -1.78 -10.27
CA GLY A 61 -1.37 -1.27 -11.47
C GLY A 61 -1.16 0.23 -11.68
N TRP A 62 -1.09 1.03 -10.61
CA TRP A 62 -0.73 2.45 -10.71
C TRP A 62 0.73 2.63 -11.12
N LEU A 63 1.65 1.87 -10.52
CA LEU A 63 3.08 1.94 -10.87
C LEU A 63 3.32 1.53 -12.33
N MET A 64 2.66 0.47 -12.81
CA MET A 64 2.75 0.01 -14.19
C MET A 64 2.23 1.02 -15.22
N ARG A 65 1.41 2.01 -14.80
CA ARG A 65 1.00 3.11 -15.68
C ARG A 65 2.15 4.08 -15.96
N SER A 66 3.17 4.10 -15.11
CA SER A 66 4.42 4.81 -15.36
C SER A 66 5.35 3.93 -16.19
N ARG A 67 5.54 4.26 -17.47
CA ARG A 67 6.33 3.47 -18.45
C ARG A 67 7.68 2.97 -17.91
N ARG A 68 8.38 3.77 -17.10
CA ARG A 68 9.69 3.41 -16.53
C ARG A 68 9.65 2.29 -15.49
N LEU A 69 8.50 2.02 -14.88
CA LEU A 69 8.31 0.96 -13.88
C LEU A 69 7.69 -0.31 -14.45
N VAL A 70 7.37 -0.34 -15.76
CA VAL A 70 6.80 -1.54 -16.41
C VAL A 70 7.80 -2.68 -16.48
N ARG A 71 9.09 -2.36 -16.56
CA ARG A 71 10.21 -3.29 -16.51
C ARG A 71 11.33 -2.66 -15.69
N ASP A 72 12.19 -3.50 -15.12
CA ASP A 72 13.43 -3.06 -14.49
C ASP A 72 14.44 -2.65 -15.56
N PHE A 73 14.28 -1.41 -16.05
CA PHE A 73 15.23 -0.79 -16.98
C PHE A 73 16.40 -0.12 -16.26
N GLU A 74 16.23 0.20 -14.98
CA GLU A 74 17.18 0.97 -14.22
C GLU A 74 18.27 0.07 -13.65
N THR A 75 19.53 0.43 -13.88
CA THR A 75 20.69 -0.35 -13.40
C THR A 75 20.88 -0.23 -11.88
N LEU A 76 20.45 0.89 -11.30
CA LEU A 76 20.64 1.19 -9.87
C LEU A 76 19.28 1.12 -9.14
N PRO A 77 19.19 0.43 -7.99
CA PRO A 77 17.98 0.40 -7.18
C PRO A 77 17.49 1.79 -6.76
N ALA A 78 18.42 2.73 -6.54
CA ALA A 78 18.11 4.12 -6.20
C ALA A 78 17.31 4.83 -7.32
N SER A 79 17.60 4.53 -8.58
CA SER A 79 16.84 5.09 -9.72
C SER A 79 15.42 4.53 -9.76
N SER A 80 15.25 3.21 -9.58
CA SER A 80 13.93 2.58 -9.48
C SER A 80 13.12 3.16 -8.32
N GLU A 81 13.74 3.34 -7.16
CA GLU A 81 13.11 3.95 -5.98
C GLU A 81 12.63 5.38 -6.28
N ALA A 82 13.46 6.20 -6.94
CA ALA A 82 13.07 7.55 -7.33
C ALA A 82 11.84 7.56 -8.26
N PHE A 83 11.75 6.63 -9.21
CA PHE A 83 10.58 6.52 -10.08
C PHE A 83 9.33 6.05 -9.37
N VAL A 84 9.45 5.18 -8.37
CA VAL A 84 8.31 4.80 -7.50
C VAL A 84 7.77 6.04 -6.77
N TYR A 85 8.64 6.86 -6.16
CA TYR A 85 8.20 8.10 -5.52
C TYR A 85 7.56 9.07 -6.51
N PHE A 86 8.16 9.26 -7.69
CA PHE A 86 7.62 10.15 -8.72
C PHE A 86 6.22 9.70 -9.19
N SER A 87 6.05 8.40 -9.48
CA SER A 87 4.77 7.82 -9.87
C SER A 87 3.70 8.05 -8.81
N MET A 88 4.04 7.83 -7.53
CA MET A 88 3.10 7.98 -6.44
C MET A 88 2.76 9.45 -6.14
N ALA A 89 3.72 10.37 -6.30
CA ALA A 89 3.48 11.80 -6.21
C ALA A 89 2.49 12.28 -7.29
N MET A 90 2.68 11.86 -8.54
CA MET A 90 1.76 12.16 -9.65
C MET A 90 0.33 11.64 -9.40
N LEU A 91 0.20 10.50 -8.72
CA LEU A 91 -1.10 9.93 -8.36
C LEU A 91 -1.76 10.63 -7.16
N MET A 92 -0.98 11.00 -6.14
CA MET A 92 -1.49 11.55 -4.89
C MET A 92 -1.80 13.04 -4.98
N SER A 93 -1.02 13.82 -5.73
CA SER A 93 -1.21 15.27 -5.85
C SER A 93 -2.65 15.64 -6.29
N PRO A 94 -3.24 15.03 -7.33
CA PRO A 94 -4.63 15.31 -7.70
C PRO A 94 -5.65 14.85 -6.65
N ARG A 95 -5.36 13.78 -5.89
CA ARG A 95 -6.26 13.27 -4.85
C ARG A 95 -6.33 14.22 -3.68
N LEU A 96 -5.19 14.73 -3.23
CA LEU A 96 -5.10 15.72 -2.16
C LEU A 96 -5.82 17.01 -2.57
N ALA A 97 -5.60 17.49 -3.80
CA ALA A 97 -6.27 18.68 -4.31
C ALA A 97 -7.80 18.52 -4.34
N ARG A 98 -8.31 17.35 -4.76
CA ARG A 98 -9.75 17.03 -4.77
C ARG A 98 -10.34 16.92 -3.36
N THR A 99 -9.61 16.34 -2.41
CA THR A 99 -10.07 16.28 -1.02
C THR A 99 -10.21 17.68 -0.45
N ALA A 100 -9.22 18.55 -0.68
CA ALA A 100 -9.23 19.94 -0.23
C ALA A 100 -10.36 20.78 -0.87
N SER A 101 -10.67 20.57 -2.15
CA SER A 101 -11.79 21.26 -2.80
C SER A 101 -13.16 20.77 -2.29
N GLY A 102 -13.29 19.47 -2.01
CA GLY A 102 -14.50 18.89 -1.42
C GLY A 102 -14.80 19.43 -0.01
N THR A 103 -13.77 19.63 0.83
CA THR A 103 -13.94 20.21 2.17
C THR A 103 -14.40 21.66 2.12
N LYS A 104 -13.88 22.46 1.17
CA LYS A 104 -14.34 23.83 0.95
C LYS A 104 -15.80 23.89 0.50
N HIS A 105 -16.19 22.99 -0.41
CA HIS A 105 -17.57 22.95 -0.91
C HIS A 105 -18.55 22.52 0.20
N GLU A 106 -18.14 21.61 1.07
CA GLU A 106 -18.95 21.20 2.22
C GLU A 106 -19.08 22.34 3.25
N GLN A 107 -17.96 22.95 3.67
CA GLN A 107 -17.98 24.09 4.61
C GLN A 107 -18.83 25.27 4.12
N SER A 108 -18.74 25.63 2.83
CA SER A 108 -19.57 26.67 2.22
C SER A 108 -21.07 26.32 2.27
N ARG A 109 -21.42 25.05 2.02
CA ARG A 109 -22.81 24.58 2.03
C ARG A 109 -23.46 24.68 3.42
N TRP A 110 -22.70 24.44 4.48
CA TRP A 110 -23.19 24.57 5.86
C TRP A 110 -23.17 26.02 6.37
N ALA A 111 -22.28 26.87 5.86
CA ALA A 111 -22.24 28.30 6.19
C ALA A 111 -23.46 29.09 5.66
N HIS A 112 -24.11 28.62 4.59
CA HIS A 112 -25.36 29.18 4.08
C HIS A 112 -26.62 28.59 4.71
N ALA A 113 -26.48 27.54 5.52
CA ALA A 113 -27.60 26.85 6.17
C ALA A 113 -27.80 27.27 7.65
N ALA A 114 -27.00 28.23 8.13
CA ALA A 114 -27.09 28.87 9.44
C ALA A 114 -27.43 30.36 9.25
#